data_AF-A0A8B8K6N0-F1
#
_entry.id   AF-A0A8B8K6N0-F1
#
_cell.length_a   1.000
_cell.length_b   1.000
_cell.length_c   1.000
_cell.angle_alpha   90.00
_cell.angle_beta   90.00
_cell.angle_gamma   90.00
#
_symmetry.space_group_name_H-M   'P 1'
#
loop_
_entity.id
_entity.type
_entity.pdbx_description
1 polymer ?
#
loop_
_entity_poly.entity_id
_entity_poly.type
_entity_poly.pdbx_seq_one_letter_code
_entity_poly.pdbx_strand_id
1 'polypeptide(L)'
;MEKASWACTVITQLCLCFALYIALNLGQPQTLVNTNASDHGEPPHLYFISVKGGFRPLSQQFHLLKQMEKVARTYKASFVVSSSELGEHDPLMQNASQYFPSLGLPWYTTYTTTVSKPKGQEVGCFAKKIKISDEKTLDVIGVDTELLQDSILRGSISGNRNNQLDWLIRTLEENSSNWRIVVGYQPLVICGENKKQLKKKQVFDYLHRIFLNLSVNVYLSGQDCTSHALEGSVAYIGNPSSIEIDSYSVFLNGNSVFRRELANGFLLHRVNSMQIVTYYINFAGEVAYKTVLQQKGKETM
;
A
#
# COMPACT_ATOMS: atom_id res chain seq x y z
N MET A 1 -66.64 -6.02 17.35
CA MET A 1 -65.36 -6.67 17.73
C MET A 1 -64.69 -7.13 16.45
N GLU A 2 -63.77 -6.32 15.93
CA GLU A 2 -63.03 -6.65 14.71
C GLU A 2 -62.06 -7.80 14.98
N LYS A 3 -62.15 -8.86 14.19
CA LYS A 3 -61.27 -10.03 14.31
C LYS A 3 -59.88 -9.59 13.84
N ALA A 4 -58.94 -9.43 14.77
CA ALA A 4 -57.54 -9.19 14.45
C ALA A 4 -57.05 -10.27 13.48
N SER A 5 -56.69 -9.86 12.27
CA SER A 5 -56.26 -10.75 11.20
C SER A 5 -54.86 -11.29 11.52
N TRP A 6 -54.81 -12.43 12.19
CA TRP A 6 -53.58 -13.17 12.51
C TRP A 6 -52.72 -13.44 11.26
N ALA A 7 -53.35 -13.60 10.11
CA ALA A 7 -52.67 -13.76 8.82
C ALA A 7 -51.79 -12.54 8.47
N CYS A 8 -52.24 -11.32 8.79
CA CYS A 8 -51.46 -10.11 8.53
C CYS A 8 -50.18 -10.06 9.38
N THR A 9 -50.27 -10.51 10.63
CA THR A 9 -49.13 -10.59 11.56
C THR A 9 -48.11 -11.65 11.13
N VAL A 10 -48.58 -12.80 10.65
CA VAL A 10 -47.70 -13.87 10.15
C VAL A 10 -46.96 -13.45 8.87
N ILE A 11 -47.67 -12.79 7.94
CA ILE A 11 -47.07 -12.29 6.69
C ILE A 11 -46.01 -11.24 7.00
N THR A 12 -46.30 -10.30 7.90
CA THR A 12 -45.32 -9.26 8.27
C THR A 12 -44.08 -9.83 8.96
N GLN A 13 -44.23 -10.85 9.83
CA GLN A 13 -43.08 -11.56 10.42
C GLN A 13 -42.25 -12.30 9.38
N LEU A 14 -42.87 -12.98 8.41
CA LEU A 14 -42.16 -13.64 7.31
C LEU A 14 -41.37 -12.65 6.46
N CYS A 15 -41.97 -11.50 6.11
CA CYS A 15 -41.29 -10.45 5.36
C CYS A 15 -40.10 -9.87 6.13
N LEU A 16 -40.25 -9.64 7.44
CA LEU A 16 -39.16 -9.17 8.31
C LEU A 16 -38.02 -10.19 8.42
N CYS A 17 -38.33 -11.48 8.57
CA CYS A 17 -37.32 -12.54 8.57
C CYS A 17 -36.58 -12.62 7.23
N PHE A 18 -37.29 -12.45 6.12
CA PHE A 18 -36.70 -12.46 4.79
C PHE A 18 -35.80 -11.24 4.55
N ALA A 19 -36.23 -10.06 4.98
CA ALA A 19 -35.42 -8.84 4.92
C ALA A 19 -34.16 -8.95 5.80
N LEU A 20 -34.29 -9.52 7.01
CA LEU A 20 -33.15 -9.77 7.90
C LEU A 20 -32.17 -10.79 7.27
N TYR A 21 -32.68 -11.86 6.67
CA TYR A 21 -31.86 -12.85 5.97
C TYR A 21 -31.10 -12.24 4.80
N ILE A 22 -31.75 -11.40 3.99
CA ILE A 22 -31.11 -10.67 2.90
C ILE A 22 -30.04 -9.71 3.44
N ALA A 23 -30.34 -8.94 4.50
CA ALA A 23 -29.38 -8.02 5.12
C ALA A 23 -28.15 -8.75 5.68
N LEU A 24 -28.33 -9.92 6.30
CA LEU A 24 -27.25 -10.74 6.83
C LEU A 24 -26.38 -11.37 5.73
N ASN A 25 -26.98 -11.77 4.60
CA ASN A 25 -26.23 -12.33 3.47
C ASN A 25 -25.57 -11.29 2.57
N LEU A 26 -26.12 -10.07 2.47
CA LEU A 26 -25.46 -8.93 1.81
C LEU A 26 -24.20 -8.46 2.56
N GLY A 27 -24.10 -8.77 3.86
CA GLY A 27 -22.94 -8.46 4.69
C GLY A 27 -21.81 -9.50 4.69
N GLN A 28 -21.98 -10.64 4.02
CA GLN A 28 -20.91 -11.65 3.95
C GLN A 28 -19.89 -11.29 2.86
N PRO A 29 -18.58 -11.25 3.17
CA PRO A 29 -17.55 -11.04 2.17
C PRO A 29 -17.55 -12.25 1.23
N GLN A 30 -17.89 -12.01 -0.03
CA GLN A 30 -17.84 -13.03 -1.08
C GLN A 30 -16.48 -13.72 -1.06
N THR A 31 -16.50 -15.01 -0.75
CA THR A 31 -15.36 -15.91 -0.85
C THR A 31 -14.80 -15.88 -2.27
N LEU A 32 -13.48 -15.73 -2.33
CA LEU A 32 -12.65 -15.45 -3.49
C LEU A 32 -12.55 -16.64 -4.45
N VAL A 33 -13.63 -17.07 -5.11
CA VAL A 33 -13.56 -17.98 -6.28
C VAL A 33 -14.80 -17.81 -7.17
N ASN A 34 -14.77 -16.87 -8.11
CA ASN A 34 -15.45 -16.98 -9.41
C ASN A 34 -15.18 -15.74 -10.28
N THR A 35 -13.97 -15.63 -10.83
CA THR A 35 -13.71 -14.73 -11.96
C THR A 35 -14.03 -15.46 -13.26
N ASN A 36 -15.33 -15.57 -13.57
CA ASN A 36 -15.85 -15.86 -14.90
C ASN A 36 -17.31 -15.35 -15.03
N ALA A 37 -17.63 -14.24 -14.38
CA ALA A 37 -18.89 -13.53 -14.58
C ALA A 37 -18.63 -12.26 -15.41
N SER A 38 -19.40 -12.13 -16.49
CA SER A 38 -19.36 -11.08 -17.51
C SER A 38 -19.23 -9.65 -16.97
N ASP A 39 -18.26 -8.95 -17.54
CA ASP A 39 -17.73 -7.62 -17.22
C ASP A 39 -18.60 -6.47 -17.80
N HIS A 40 -19.86 -6.37 -17.36
CA HIS A 40 -20.79 -5.34 -17.88
C HIS A 40 -21.42 -4.42 -16.82
N GLY A 41 -20.91 -4.39 -15.59
CA GLY A 41 -21.46 -3.49 -14.56
C GLY A 41 -20.57 -3.15 -13.36
N GLU A 42 -19.36 -3.69 -13.25
CA GLU A 42 -18.45 -3.32 -12.17
C GLU A 42 -17.64 -2.07 -12.58
N PRO A 43 -17.48 -1.06 -11.70
CA PRO A 43 -16.64 0.09 -12.01
C PRO A 43 -15.22 -0.36 -12.38
N PRO A 44 -14.52 0.31 -13.31
CA PRO A 44 -13.16 -0.08 -13.66
C PRO A 44 -12.27 -0.07 -12.41
N HIS A 45 -11.62 -1.21 -12.15
CA HIS A 45 -10.69 -1.37 -11.03
C HIS A 45 -9.26 -1.24 -11.55
N LEU A 46 -8.49 -0.34 -10.97
CA LEU A 46 -7.05 -0.23 -11.19
C LEU A 46 -6.33 -1.19 -10.24
N TYR A 47 -5.51 -2.09 -10.79
CA TYR A 47 -4.66 -2.97 -9.99
C TYR A 47 -3.20 -2.55 -10.11
N PHE A 48 -2.47 -2.53 -8.99
CA PHE A 48 -1.03 -2.32 -9.00
C PHE A 48 -0.35 -3.08 -7.87
N ILE A 49 0.95 -3.36 -8.02
CA ILE A 49 1.75 -4.06 -7.02
C ILE A 49 2.65 -3.07 -6.31
N SER A 50 2.81 -3.19 -4.99
CA SER A 50 3.93 -2.57 -4.28
C SER A 50 4.81 -3.63 -3.62
N VAL A 51 6.12 -3.41 -3.69
CA VAL A 51 7.11 -4.38 -3.24
C VAL A 51 8.25 -3.67 -2.52
N LYS A 52 8.73 -4.30 -1.45
CA LYS A 52 9.96 -3.89 -0.78
C LYS A 52 11.12 -4.19 -1.71
N GLY A 53 11.96 -3.20 -2.00
CA GLY A 53 13.23 -3.44 -2.70
C GLY A 53 14.25 -4.17 -1.82
N GLY A 54 15.52 -4.00 -2.14
CA GLY A 54 16.66 -4.49 -1.37
C GLY A 54 17.18 -5.85 -1.82
N PHE A 55 18.35 -6.18 -1.28
CA PHE A 55 19.09 -7.39 -1.61
C PHE A 55 18.40 -8.66 -1.08
N ARG A 56 18.39 -9.71 -1.90
CA ARG A 56 17.87 -11.04 -1.58
C ARG A 56 18.77 -12.10 -2.21
N PRO A 57 18.86 -13.30 -1.63
CA PRO A 57 19.39 -14.46 -2.34
C PRO A 57 18.67 -14.64 -3.68
N LEU A 58 19.43 -14.94 -4.75
CA LEU A 58 18.89 -15.02 -6.12
C LEU A 58 17.66 -15.94 -6.19
N SER A 59 17.70 -17.13 -5.58
CA SER A 59 16.57 -18.06 -5.58
C SER A 59 15.27 -17.46 -5.00
N GLN A 60 15.38 -16.71 -3.90
CA GLN A 60 14.24 -16.02 -3.29
C GLN A 60 13.73 -14.87 -4.16
N GLN A 61 14.65 -14.13 -4.79
CA GLN A 61 14.33 -13.06 -5.71
C GLN A 61 13.57 -13.57 -6.94
N PHE A 62 14.07 -14.63 -7.59
CA PHE A 62 13.43 -15.26 -8.74
C PHE A 62 12.04 -15.81 -8.37
N HIS A 63 11.91 -16.44 -7.20
CA HIS A 63 10.61 -16.92 -6.73
C HIS A 63 9.61 -15.79 -6.51
N LEU A 64 10.03 -14.70 -5.85
CA LEU A 64 9.21 -13.51 -5.63
C LEU A 64 8.74 -12.91 -6.95
N LEU A 65 9.66 -12.70 -7.90
CA LEU A 65 9.34 -12.15 -9.22
C LEU A 65 8.38 -13.04 -10.00
N LYS A 66 8.54 -14.36 -9.94
CA LYS A 66 7.61 -15.32 -10.57
C LYS A 66 6.20 -15.23 -9.97
N GLN A 67 6.08 -15.05 -8.65
CA GLN A 67 4.79 -14.85 -8.00
C GLN A 67 4.17 -13.51 -8.39
N MET A 68 4.95 -12.43 -8.38
CA MET A 68 4.51 -11.10 -8.84
C MET A 68 4.02 -11.16 -10.29
N GLU A 69 4.72 -11.88 -11.17
CA GLU A 69 4.31 -12.06 -12.56
C GLU A 69 2.96 -12.77 -12.67
N LYS A 70 2.79 -13.88 -11.94
CA LYS A 70 1.53 -14.62 -11.91
C LYS A 70 0.37 -13.73 -11.47
N VAL A 71 0.56 -12.96 -10.40
CA VAL A 71 -0.46 -12.04 -9.87
C VAL A 71 -0.72 -10.89 -10.84
N ALA A 72 0.34 -10.27 -11.37
CA ALA A 72 0.22 -9.18 -12.33
C ALA A 72 -0.59 -9.59 -13.57
N ARG A 73 -0.36 -10.79 -14.12
CA ARG A 73 -1.14 -11.33 -15.24
C ARG A 73 -2.59 -11.61 -14.85
N THR A 74 -2.80 -12.26 -13.70
CA THR A 74 -4.14 -12.67 -13.24
C THR A 74 -5.06 -11.47 -13.03
N TYR A 75 -4.54 -10.41 -12.40
CA TYR A 75 -5.31 -9.21 -12.06
C TYR A 75 -5.11 -8.05 -13.03
N LYS A 76 -4.36 -8.26 -14.13
CA LYS A 76 -3.99 -7.23 -15.10
C LYS A 76 -3.44 -5.97 -14.40
N ALA A 77 -2.47 -6.16 -13.50
CA ALA A 77 -1.83 -5.06 -12.80
C ALA A 77 -1.20 -4.08 -13.80
N SER A 78 -1.32 -2.78 -13.54
CA SER A 78 -0.93 -1.73 -14.49
C SER A 78 0.48 -1.21 -14.27
N PHE A 79 1.01 -1.28 -13.05
CA PHE A 79 2.36 -0.83 -12.69
C PHE A 79 2.83 -1.50 -11.39
N VAL A 80 4.13 -1.35 -11.11
CA VAL A 80 4.77 -1.76 -9.87
C VAL A 80 5.38 -0.54 -9.18
N VAL A 81 5.20 -0.42 -7.87
CA VAL A 81 5.84 0.61 -7.05
C VAL A 81 6.86 -0.05 -6.12
N SER A 82 8.10 0.39 -6.21
CA SER A 82 9.18 -0.05 -5.35
C SER A 82 9.36 0.94 -4.20
N SER A 83 9.30 0.42 -2.98
CA SER A 83 9.66 1.16 -1.77
C SER A 83 11.09 0.78 -1.37
N SER A 84 12.07 0.93 -2.27
CA SER A 84 13.48 0.60 -2.02
C SER A 84 14.26 1.80 -1.50
N GLU A 85 15.21 1.57 -0.59
CA GLU A 85 16.26 2.57 -0.26
C GLU A 85 17.20 2.81 -1.45
N LEU A 86 17.41 1.80 -2.29
CA LEU A 86 18.36 1.86 -3.40
C LEU A 86 17.79 2.56 -4.65
N GLY A 87 16.52 2.96 -4.61
CA GLY A 87 15.86 3.65 -5.71
C GLY A 87 15.93 2.88 -7.03
N GLU A 88 16.48 3.52 -8.05
CA GLU A 88 16.66 2.95 -9.40
C GLU A 88 17.80 1.92 -9.54
N HIS A 89 18.70 1.87 -8.57
CA HIS A 89 19.79 0.90 -8.53
C HIS A 89 19.42 -0.38 -7.79
N ASP A 90 18.13 -0.54 -7.49
CA ASP A 90 17.62 -1.69 -6.78
C ASP A 90 17.77 -2.99 -7.60
N PRO A 91 18.47 -4.02 -7.07
CA PRO A 91 18.70 -5.27 -7.79
C PRO A 91 17.41 -6.03 -8.12
N LEU A 92 16.34 -5.91 -7.31
CA LEU A 92 15.05 -6.55 -7.59
C LEU A 92 14.41 -5.92 -8.83
N MET A 93 14.40 -4.59 -8.92
CA MET A 93 13.86 -3.89 -10.08
C MET A 93 14.66 -4.17 -11.36
N GLN A 94 16.00 -4.13 -11.28
CA GLN A 94 16.87 -4.41 -12.43
C GLN A 94 16.67 -5.84 -12.95
N ASN A 95 16.65 -6.83 -12.05
CA ASN A 95 16.43 -8.22 -12.43
C ASN A 95 15.01 -8.48 -12.93
N ALA A 96 14.00 -7.79 -12.39
CA ALA A 96 12.63 -7.88 -12.91
C ALA A 96 12.56 -7.42 -14.37
N SER A 97 13.16 -6.27 -14.66
CA SER A 97 13.17 -5.66 -15.99
C SER A 97 13.94 -6.50 -17.01
N GLN A 98 14.99 -7.20 -16.56
CA GLN A 98 15.84 -8.02 -17.40
C GLN A 98 15.29 -9.44 -17.66
N TYR A 99 14.80 -10.12 -16.62
CA TYR A 99 14.50 -11.56 -16.68
C TYR A 99 12.99 -11.90 -16.76
N PHE A 100 12.12 -10.93 -16.48
CA PHE A 100 10.68 -11.14 -16.48
C PHE A 100 10.00 -10.12 -17.42
N PRO A 101 10.18 -10.22 -18.75
CA PRO A 101 9.63 -9.25 -19.71
C PRO A 101 8.10 -9.18 -19.70
N SER A 102 7.45 -10.25 -19.25
CA SER A 102 6.01 -10.35 -18.99
C SER A 102 5.52 -9.54 -17.79
N LEU A 103 6.44 -9.17 -16.87
CA LEU A 103 6.27 -8.14 -15.85
C LEU A 103 6.59 -6.74 -16.40
N GLY A 104 6.67 -6.56 -17.73
CA GLY A 104 6.96 -5.32 -18.47
C GLY A 104 5.98 -4.15 -18.26
N LEU A 105 5.38 -4.12 -17.08
CA LEU A 105 4.71 -2.99 -16.46
C LEU A 105 5.74 -1.90 -16.12
N PRO A 106 5.32 -0.62 -16.14
CA PRO A 106 6.13 0.46 -15.59
C PRO A 106 6.47 0.20 -14.12
N TRP A 107 7.75 0.38 -13.77
CA TRP A 107 8.22 0.42 -12.39
C TRP A 107 8.42 1.87 -11.94
N TYR A 108 7.90 2.21 -10.77
CA TYR A 108 8.09 3.51 -10.14
C TYR A 108 8.91 3.35 -8.87
N THR A 109 10.00 4.11 -8.78
CA THR A 109 10.96 4.12 -7.67
C THR A 109 11.60 5.50 -7.59
N THR A 110 12.24 5.80 -6.47
CA THR A 110 12.96 7.07 -6.27
C THR A 110 14.22 7.12 -7.14
N TYR A 111 14.54 8.30 -7.67
CA TYR A 111 15.76 8.52 -8.46
C TYR A 111 16.90 8.92 -7.54
N THR A 112 18.08 8.33 -7.72
CA THR A 112 19.23 8.57 -6.83
C THR A 112 20.15 9.67 -7.35
N THR A 113 20.02 10.10 -8.61
CA THR A 113 20.91 11.10 -9.23
C THR A 113 20.16 12.23 -9.95
N THR A 114 20.84 13.37 -10.13
CA THR A 114 20.31 14.50 -10.90
C THR A 114 20.21 14.23 -12.40
N VAL A 115 20.94 13.23 -12.90
CA VAL A 115 20.97 12.86 -14.32
C VAL A 115 19.79 11.97 -14.69
N SER A 116 19.38 11.10 -13.76
CA SER A 116 18.26 10.18 -13.97
C SER A 116 16.89 10.80 -13.67
N LYS A 117 16.83 11.88 -12.88
CA LYS A 117 15.55 12.51 -12.51
C LYS A 117 14.89 13.21 -13.70
N PRO A 118 13.56 13.05 -13.90
CA PRO A 118 12.80 13.86 -14.84
C PRO A 118 12.83 15.35 -14.49
N LYS A 119 12.76 16.21 -15.51
CA LYS A 119 12.66 17.67 -15.32
C LYS A 119 11.43 18.00 -14.46
N GLY A 120 11.64 18.77 -13.39
CA GLY A 120 10.59 19.14 -12.43
C GLY A 120 10.42 18.19 -11.24
N GLN A 121 11.20 17.10 -11.16
CA GLN A 121 11.28 16.24 -9.98
C GLN A 121 12.55 16.52 -9.16
N GLU A 122 12.52 16.14 -7.89
CA GLU A 122 13.66 16.26 -6.99
C GLU A 122 14.42 14.92 -6.85
N VAL A 123 15.72 14.97 -6.57
CA VAL A 123 16.48 13.74 -6.25
C VAL A 123 15.84 13.08 -5.03
N GLY A 124 15.74 11.76 -5.04
CA GLY A 124 15.04 10.97 -4.03
C GLY A 124 13.53 10.96 -4.18
N CYS A 125 12.96 11.59 -5.22
CA CYS A 125 11.51 11.74 -5.36
C CYS A 125 10.98 11.24 -6.69
N PHE A 126 9.71 10.82 -6.72
CA PHE A 126 8.96 10.69 -7.97
C PHE A 126 7.48 11.06 -7.76
N ALA A 127 6.80 11.51 -8.81
CA ALA A 127 5.35 11.70 -8.80
C ALA A 127 4.73 11.17 -10.09
N LYS A 128 3.65 10.40 -9.96
CA LYS A 128 2.87 9.85 -11.08
C LYS A 128 1.38 10.00 -10.81
N LYS A 129 0.70 10.61 -11.78
CA LYS A 129 -0.76 10.70 -11.83
C LYS A 129 -1.30 9.63 -12.77
N ILE A 130 -2.14 8.75 -12.25
CA ILE A 130 -2.69 7.58 -12.94
C ILE A 130 -4.21 7.71 -13.03
N LYS A 131 -4.76 7.43 -14.21
CA LYS A 131 -6.21 7.40 -14.43
C LYS A 131 -6.79 6.08 -13.93
N ILE A 132 -7.79 6.15 -13.05
CA ILE A 132 -8.57 4.98 -12.60
C ILE A 132 -9.77 4.78 -13.51
N SER A 133 -10.49 5.87 -13.79
CA SER A 133 -11.64 5.93 -14.70
C SER A 133 -11.68 7.32 -15.37
N ASP A 134 -12.64 7.58 -16.25
CA ASP A 134 -12.74 8.85 -16.98
C ASP A 134 -12.71 10.09 -16.09
N GLU A 135 -13.22 9.99 -14.86
CA GLU A 135 -13.31 11.12 -13.92
C GLU A 135 -12.46 10.95 -12.66
N LYS A 136 -11.81 9.79 -12.47
CA LYS A 136 -11.09 9.47 -11.23
C LYS A 136 -9.61 9.23 -11.46
N THR A 137 -8.80 9.84 -10.60
CA THR A 137 -7.34 9.80 -10.67
C THR A 137 -6.71 9.41 -9.33
N LEU A 138 -5.54 8.78 -9.43
CA LEU A 138 -4.68 8.35 -8.35
C LEU A 138 -3.32 9.02 -8.51
N ASP A 139 -2.85 9.71 -7.48
CA ASP A 139 -1.45 10.13 -7.39
C ASP A 139 -0.65 9.14 -6.56
N VAL A 140 0.49 8.73 -7.11
CA VAL A 140 1.52 7.95 -6.42
C VAL A 140 2.79 8.80 -6.35
N ILE A 141 3.21 9.12 -5.14
CA ILE A 141 4.33 10.02 -4.86
C ILE A 141 5.37 9.26 -4.03
N GLY A 142 6.56 9.06 -4.56
CA GLY A 142 7.67 8.48 -3.82
C GLY A 142 8.59 9.53 -3.23
N VAL A 143 9.09 9.25 -2.04
CA VAL A 143 10.05 10.08 -1.32
C VAL A 143 11.13 9.22 -0.66
N ASP A 144 12.33 9.80 -0.57
CA ASP A 144 13.43 9.27 0.21
C ASP A 144 13.25 9.69 1.68
N THR A 145 12.79 8.72 2.46
CA THR A 145 12.52 8.91 3.88
C THR A 145 13.76 9.18 4.71
N GLU A 146 14.94 8.69 4.30
CA GLU A 146 16.19 8.91 5.02
C GLU A 146 16.63 10.36 4.85
N LEU A 147 16.63 10.87 3.60
CA LEU A 147 16.91 12.28 3.32
C LEU A 147 15.90 13.22 4.00
N LEU A 148 14.62 12.84 4.04
CA LEU A 148 13.59 13.58 4.78
C LEU A 148 13.88 13.59 6.28
N GLN A 149 14.24 12.45 6.86
CA GLN A 149 14.55 12.32 8.28
C GLN A 149 15.73 13.20 8.67
N ASP A 150 16.84 13.10 7.91
CA ASP A 150 18.04 13.89 8.13
C ASP A 150 17.76 15.38 8.09
N SER A 151 16.92 15.80 7.14
CA SER A 151 16.55 17.20 7.00
C SER A 151 15.65 17.71 8.13
N ILE A 152 14.77 16.87 8.66
CA ILE A 152 13.92 17.21 9.81
C ILE A 152 14.76 17.28 11.09
N LEU A 153 15.67 16.32 11.30
CA LEU A 153 16.53 16.26 12.48
C LEU A 153 17.59 17.37 12.52
N ARG A 154 18.19 17.69 11.36
CA ARG A 154 19.23 18.72 11.25
C ARG A 154 18.66 20.14 11.11
N GLY A 155 17.35 20.33 11.26
CA GLY A 155 16.65 21.62 11.31
C GLY A 155 17.34 22.75 10.55
N SER A 156 17.32 22.75 9.22
CA SER A 156 17.83 23.85 8.38
C SER A 156 19.18 24.48 8.83
N ILE A 157 20.12 23.70 9.38
CA ILE A 157 21.40 24.23 9.89
C ILE A 157 22.31 24.76 8.77
N SER A 158 22.05 24.41 7.50
CA SER A 158 22.57 25.16 6.36
C SER A 158 21.40 25.89 5.69
N GLY A 159 21.62 27.10 5.18
CA GLY A 159 20.63 27.83 4.37
C GLY A 159 20.19 27.12 3.08
N ASN A 160 20.51 25.84 2.92
CA ASN A 160 19.98 24.96 1.91
C ASN A 160 18.64 24.40 2.40
N ARG A 161 17.58 25.15 2.08
CA ARG A 161 16.17 24.76 2.27
C ARG A 161 15.98 23.30 1.82
N ASN A 162 15.23 22.49 2.56
CA ASN A 162 15.06 21.08 2.24
C ASN A 162 14.20 20.92 0.96
N ASN A 163 14.88 20.87 -0.19
CA ASN A 163 14.27 20.82 -1.51
C ASN A 163 13.26 19.68 -1.66
N GLN A 164 13.49 18.54 -1.02
CA GLN A 164 12.58 17.39 -1.11
C GLN A 164 11.28 17.59 -0.31
N LEU A 165 11.36 18.14 0.91
CA LEU A 165 10.16 18.41 1.73
C LEU A 165 9.31 19.52 1.11
N ASP A 166 9.93 20.61 0.65
CA ASP A 166 9.23 21.67 -0.06
C ASP A 166 8.59 21.15 -1.35
N TRP A 167 9.32 20.31 -2.11
CA TRP A 167 8.80 19.66 -3.31
C TRP A 167 7.60 18.75 -2.99
N LEU A 168 7.65 17.98 -1.90
CA LEU A 168 6.55 17.10 -1.47
C LEU A 168 5.30 17.90 -1.12
N ILE A 169 5.45 18.96 -0.31
CA ILE A 169 4.34 19.83 0.09
C ILE A 169 3.70 20.44 -1.15
N ARG A 170 4.51 21.06 -2.03
CA ARG A 170 4.03 21.67 -3.27
C ARG A 170 3.33 20.66 -4.17
N THR A 171 3.90 19.47 -4.32
CA THR A 171 3.31 18.39 -5.14
C THR A 171 1.96 17.95 -4.58
N LEU A 172 1.81 17.87 -3.26
CA LEU A 172 0.55 17.50 -2.62
C LEU A 172 -0.51 18.63 -2.69
N GLU A 173 -0.09 19.89 -2.66
CA GLU A 173 -0.97 21.06 -2.80
C GLU A 173 -1.50 21.24 -4.23
N GLU A 174 -0.65 21.06 -5.24
CA GLU A 174 -1.01 21.22 -6.66
C GLU A 174 -1.93 20.09 -7.17
N ASN A 175 -1.91 18.94 -6.52
CA ASN A 175 -2.55 17.72 -7.00
C ASN A 175 -4.00 17.57 -6.51
N SER A 176 -4.97 17.60 -7.42
CA SER A 176 -6.41 17.45 -7.12
C SER A 176 -6.95 16.02 -7.22
N SER A 177 -6.09 14.99 -7.24
CA SER A 177 -6.52 13.60 -7.46
C SER A 177 -7.40 13.05 -6.34
N ASN A 178 -8.25 12.08 -6.70
CA ASN A 178 -9.24 11.48 -5.80
C ASN A 178 -8.61 10.59 -4.74
N TRP A 179 -7.51 9.94 -5.12
CA TRP A 179 -6.68 9.14 -4.23
C TRP A 179 -5.26 9.65 -4.27
N ARG A 180 -4.62 9.75 -3.10
CA ARG A 180 -3.22 10.14 -2.94
C ARG A 180 -2.50 9.10 -2.10
N ILE A 181 -1.47 8.50 -2.70
CA ILE A 181 -0.61 7.51 -2.07
C ILE A 181 0.81 8.08 -2.01
N VAL A 182 1.38 8.17 -0.82
CA VAL A 182 2.79 8.49 -0.62
C VAL A 182 3.55 7.21 -0.31
N VAL A 183 4.73 7.03 -0.89
CA VAL A 183 5.55 5.84 -0.74
C VAL A 183 6.93 6.23 -0.22
N GLY A 184 7.42 5.51 0.77
CA GLY A 184 8.77 5.67 1.31
C GLY A 184 9.32 4.35 1.81
N TYR A 185 10.57 4.34 2.24
CA TYR A 185 11.15 3.11 2.79
C TYR A 185 10.83 2.93 4.26
N GLN A 186 11.14 3.94 5.09
CA GLN A 186 11.00 3.86 6.53
C GLN A 186 9.53 3.97 6.96
N PRO A 187 9.09 3.27 8.02
CA PRO A 187 7.76 3.44 8.55
C PRO A 187 7.72 4.73 9.40
N LEU A 188 6.70 5.57 9.18
CA LEU A 188 6.50 6.83 9.93
C LEU A 188 5.82 6.59 11.29
N VAL A 189 5.24 5.41 11.47
CA VAL A 189 4.58 4.96 12.70
C VAL A 189 5.25 3.70 13.21
N ILE A 190 5.25 3.52 14.52
CA ILE A 190 5.66 2.28 15.19
C ILE A 190 4.41 1.43 15.31
N CYS A 191 4.42 0.29 14.62
CA CYS A 191 3.32 -0.66 14.65
C CYS A 191 3.65 -1.69 15.72
N GLY A 192 2.99 -1.58 16.88
CA GLY A 192 3.24 -2.45 18.02
C GLY A 192 2.81 -3.89 17.75
N GLU A 193 3.52 -4.86 18.32
CA GLU A 193 3.13 -6.28 18.36
C GLU A 193 1.72 -6.48 18.94
N ASN A 194 1.35 -5.60 19.88
CA ASN A 194 0.01 -5.51 20.43
C ASN A 194 -0.77 -4.43 19.66
N LYS A 195 -1.73 -4.87 18.83
CA LYS A 195 -2.65 -4.17 17.91
C LYS A 195 -3.41 -2.93 18.43
N LYS A 196 -3.03 -2.32 19.56
CA LYS A 196 -3.79 -1.29 20.29
C LYS A 196 -3.05 0.03 20.52
N GLN A 197 -1.74 0.14 20.27
CA GLN A 197 -1.04 1.42 20.41
C GLN A 197 -0.20 1.74 19.19
N LEU A 198 -0.75 2.62 18.36
CA LEU A 198 0.03 3.37 17.38
C LEU A 198 0.92 4.35 18.14
N LYS A 199 2.25 4.25 17.98
CA LYS A 199 3.16 5.29 18.46
C LYS A 199 3.81 5.95 17.25
N LYS A 200 3.58 7.24 17.06
CA LYS A 200 4.32 8.00 16.05
C LYS A 200 5.80 7.98 16.38
N LYS A 201 6.64 7.87 15.35
CA LYS A 201 8.04 8.26 15.53
C LYS A 201 8.05 9.77 15.64
N GLN A 202 8.48 10.31 16.78
CA GLN A 202 8.52 11.75 17.04
C GLN A 202 9.19 12.54 15.90
N VAL A 203 10.22 11.95 15.28
CA VAL A 203 10.94 12.54 14.14
C VAL A 203 10.03 12.80 12.92
N PHE A 204 8.94 12.06 12.76
CA PHE A 204 8.03 12.16 11.62
C PHE A 204 6.66 12.78 11.96
N ASP A 205 6.49 13.32 13.17
CA ASP A 205 5.25 14.00 13.57
C ASP A 205 4.86 15.12 12.61
N TYR A 206 5.85 15.81 12.05
CA TYR A 206 5.64 16.87 11.07
C TYR A 206 5.07 16.34 9.73
N LEU A 207 5.64 15.25 9.19
CA LEU A 207 5.12 14.61 7.97
C LEU A 207 3.70 14.07 8.17
N HIS A 208 3.43 13.51 9.35
CA HIS A 208 2.09 13.06 9.68
C HIS A 208 1.04 14.18 9.61
N ARG A 209 1.36 15.36 10.15
CA ARG A 209 0.47 16.54 10.06
C ARG A 209 0.27 17.00 8.62
N ILE A 210 1.34 17.01 7.80
CA ILE A 210 1.25 17.33 6.38
C ILE A 210 0.30 16.35 5.67
N PHE A 211 0.44 15.05 5.91
CA PHE A 211 -0.38 14.04 5.26
C PHE A 211 -1.86 14.15 5.62
N LEU A 212 -2.18 14.46 6.88
CA LEU A 212 -3.55 14.76 7.29
C LEU A 212 -4.09 16.02 6.59
N ASN A 213 -3.35 17.13 6.66
CA ASN A 213 -3.80 18.42 6.13
C ASN A 213 -3.97 18.40 4.61
N LEU A 214 -3.04 17.75 3.91
CA LEU A 214 -3.05 17.62 2.46
C LEU A 214 -3.72 16.32 2.00
N SER A 215 -4.66 15.79 2.79
CA SER A 215 -5.58 14.71 2.39
C SER A 215 -4.91 13.49 1.73
N VAL A 216 -3.75 13.08 2.23
CA VAL A 216 -3.12 11.81 1.84
C VAL A 216 -3.99 10.67 2.34
N ASN A 217 -4.22 9.66 1.50
CA ASN A 217 -5.08 8.53 1.86
C ASN A 217 -4.27 7.35 2.38
N VAL A 218 -3.13 7.07 1.75
CA VAL A 218 -2.28 5.93 2.10
C VAL A 218 -0.82 6.37 2.13
N TYR A 219 -0.10 5.93 3.15
CA TYR A 219 1.34 5.90 3.18
C TYR A 219 1.83 4.45 3.09
N LEU A 220 2.59 4.11 2.05
CA LEU A 220 3.21 2.81 1.88
C LEU A 220 4.67 2.85 2.35
N SER A 221 5.04 1.96 3.29
CA SER A 221 6.44 1.79 3.71
C SER A 221 7.04 0.48 3.20
N GLY A 222 8.33 0.50 2.89
CA GLY A 222 9.10 -0.72 2.59
C GLY A 222 9.43 -1.56 3.81
N GLN A 223 9.45 -0.97 5.00
CA GLN A 223 9.57 -1.68 6.26
C GLN A 223 8.20 -1.96 6.89
N ASP A 224 8.24 -2.89 7.85
CA ASP A 224 7.06 -3.50 8.42
C ASP A 224 6.12 -2.53 9.12
N CYS A 225 4.84 -2.81 8.91
CA CYS A 225 3.74 -2.41 9.75
C CYS A 225 2.63 -3.47 9.60
N THR A 226 2.83 -4.63 10.23
CA THR A 226 2.00 -5.85 10.11
C THR A 226 0.52 -5.64 10.48
N SER A 227 0.20 -4.57 11.22
CA SER A 227 -1.16 -4.08 11.41
C SER A 227 -1.28 -2.73 10.72
N HIS A 228 -2.10 -2.65 9.66
CA HIS A 228 -2.41 -1.37 9.05
C HIS A 228 -2.83 -0.39 10.13
N ALA A 229 -2.16 0.75 10.17
CA ALA A 229 -2.38 1.76 11.17
C ALA A 229 -3.23 2.85 10.53
N LEU A 230 -4.48 3.00 10.97
CA LEU A 230 -5.32 4.12 10.56
C LEU A 230 -5.15 5.24 11.57
N GLU A 231 -4.69 6.40 11.12
CA GLU A 231 -4.67 7.59 11.94
C GLU A 231 -5.35 8.75 11.21
N GLY A 232 -6.46 9.22 11.79
CA GLY A 232 -7.33 10.21 11.14
C GLY A 232 -7.89 9.68 9.81
N SER A 233 -7.41 10.24 8.70
CA SER A 233 -7.77 9.85 7.33
C SER A 233 -6.66 9.11 6.57
N VAL A 234 -5.49 8.92 7.19
CA VAL A 234 -4.31 8.33 6.53
C VAL A 234 -4.15 6.88 7.00
N ALA A 235 -4.09 5.95 6.04
CA ALA A 235 -3.73 4.56 6.28
C ALA A 235 -2.23 4.35 6.10
N TYR A 236 -1.53 3.91 7.13
CA TYR A 236 -0.14 3.50 7.09
C TYR A 236 -0.08 1.99 6.85
N ILE A 237 0.51 1.59 5.72
CA ILE A 237 0.63 0.19 5.31
C ILE A 237 2.10 -0.10 5.03
N GLY A 238 2.69 -0.98 5.83
CA GLY A 238 4.05 -1.45 5.59
C GLY A 238 4.05 -2.74 4.80
N ASN A 239 5.10 -2.94 3.99
CA ASN A 239 5.42 -4.26 3.49
C ASN A 239 6.03 -5.07 4.66
N PRO A 240 5.39 -6.18 5.07
CA PRO A 240 5.87 -6.98 6.19
C PRO A 240 7.35 -7.29 6.05
N SER A 241 8.10 -7.00 7.11
CA SER A 241 9.44 -7.53 7.23
C SER A 241 9.36 -8.90 7.88
N SER A 242 10.46 -9.64 7.90
CA SER A 242 10.56 -10.95 8.56
C SER A 242 9.72 -10.99 9.84
N ILE A 243 8.80 -11.95 9.95
CA ILE A 243 8.29 -12.35 11.25
C ILE A 243 9.55 -12.76 12.03
N GLU A 244 9.83 -12.11 13.17
CA GLU A 244 10.72 -12.69 14.16
C GLU A 244 10.04 -13.96 14.68
N ILE A 245 10.08 -15.04 13.90
CA ILE A 245 9.98 -16.38 14.46
C ILE A 245 11.33 -16.58 15.10
N ASP A 246 11.35 -16.50 16.43
CA ASP A 246 12.46 -16.77 17.34
C ASP A 246 13.80 -16.95 16.64
N SER A 247 14.62 -15.89 16.72
CA SER A 247 16.02 -15.90 16.32
C SER A 247 16.78 -16.94 17.14
N TYR A 248 16.72 -18.21 16.74
CA TYR A 248 17.64 -19.22 17.23
C TYR A 248 19.00 -18.95 16.59
N SER A 249 19.86 -18.29 17.37
CA SER A 249 21.30 -18.24 17.14
C SER A 249 21.83 -19.69 17.13
N VAL A 250 21.89 -20.34 15.97
CA VAL A 250 22.61 -21.61 15.86
C VAL A 250 24.10 -21.28 15.83
N PHE A 251 24.77 -21.49 16.97
CA PHE A 251 26.23 -21.44 17.06
C PHE A 251 26.81 -22.65 16.34
N LEU A 252 27.26 -22.47 15.10
CA LEU A 252 28.10 -23.44 14.39
C LEU A 252 29.50 -22.83 14.23
N ASN A 253 30.51 -23.47 14.81
CA ASN A 253 31.92 -23.11 14.66
C ASN A 253 32.27 -21.63 14.96
N GLY A 254 31.73 -21.05 16.02
CA GLY A 254 32.16 -19.73 16.50
C GLY A 254 31.70 -18.52 15.69
N ASN A 255 30.92 -18.72 14.60
CA ASN A 255 30.29 -17.64 13.85
C ASN A 255 28.77 -17.64 14.10
N SER A 256 28.20 -16.51 14.52
CA SER A 256 26.74 -16.33 14.55
C SER A 256 26.23 -16.14 13.13
N VAL A 257 25.55 -17.15 12.58
CA VAL A 257 24.84 -17.00 11.30
C VAL A 257 23.44 -16.47 11.60
N PHE A 258 23.26 -15.16 11.42
CA PHE A 258 21.96 -14.51 11.51
C PHE A 258 21.08 -14.99 10.35
N ARG A 259 20.22 -15.99 10.57
CA ARG A 259 19.28 -16.48 9.54
C ARG A 259 17.93 -15.81 9.72
N ARG A 260 17.81 -14.58 9.23
CA ARG A 260 16.53 -13.86 9.17
C ARG A 260 15.71 -14.44 8.02
N GLU A 261 14.62 -15.16 8.30
CA GLU A 261 13.62 -15.49 7.28
C GLU A 261 12.95 -14.19 6.84
N LEU A 262 13.46 -13.58 5.78
CA LEU A 262 12.83 -12.42 5.14
C LEU A 262 11.38 -12.79 4.84
N ALA A 263 10.42 -11.98 5.31
CA ALA A 263 9.06 -12.04 4.81
C ALA A 263 9.09 -11.62 3.33
N ASN A 264 9.29 -12.61 2.46
CA ASN A 264 9.45 -12.41 1.03
C ASN A 264 8.06 -12.40 0.38
N GLY A 265 7.34 -11.30 0.58
CA GLY A 265 6.02 -11.06 -0.01
C GLY A 265 5.92 -9.70 -0.69
N PHE A 266 4.74 -9.41 -1.20
CA PHE A 266 4.40 -8.14 -1.84
C PHE A 266 2.94 -7.81 -1.62
N LEU A 267 2.58 -6.56 -1.89
CA LEU A 267 1.21 -6.07 -1.75
C LEU A 267 0.57 -5.95 -3.13
N LEU A 268 -0.64 -6.47 -3.28
CA LEU A 268 -1.52 -6.20 -4.41
C LEU A 268 -2.57 -5.18 -3.98
N HIS A 269 -2.70 -4.11 -4.74
CA HIS A 269 -3.68 -3.06 -4.50
C HIS A 269 -4.74 -3.08 -5.59
N ARG A 270 -6.00 -2.94 -5.18
CA ARG A 270 -7.17 -2.72 -6.03
C ARG A 270 -7.76 -1.37 -5.67
N VAL A 271 -7.78 -0.45 -6.62
CA VAL A 271 -8.26 0.92 -6.46
C VAL A 271 -9.46 1.14 -7.35
N ASN A 272 -10.54 1.67 -6.79
CA ASN A 272 -11.68 2.13 -7.55
C ASN A 272 -12.13 3.50 -7.05
N SER A 273 -13.28 3.99 -7.52
CA SER A 273 -13.80 5.30 -7.15
C SER A 273 -14.14 5.44 -5.66
N MET A 274 -14.39 4.33 -4.95
CA MET A 274 -14.93 4.33 -3.58
C MET A 274 -13.99 3.73 -2.55
N GLN A 275 -13.04 2.89 -2.94
CA GLN A 275 -12.15 2.23 -1.99
C GLN A 275 -10.78 1.86 -2.58
N ILE A 276 -9.82 1.71 -1.69
CA ILE A 276 -8.54 1.04 -1.90
C ILE A 276 -8.57 -0.25 -1.08
N VAL A 277 -8.35 -1.38 -1.74
CA VAL A 277 -8.20 -2.69 -1.08
C VAL A 277 -6.78 -3.18 -1.30
N THR A 278 -6.08 -3.50 -0.21
CA THR A 278 -4.71 -3.99 -0.24
C THR A 278 -4.66 -5.42 0.29
N TYR A 279 -4.04 -6.31 -0.47
CA TYR A 279 -3.81 -7.71 -0.12
C TYR A 279 -2.31 -7.93 0.06
N TYR A 280 -1.90 -8.50 1.18
CA TYR A 280 -0.54 -9.00 1.33
C TYR A 280 -0.45 -10.45 0.87
N ILE A 281 0.42 -10.68 -0.11
CA ILE A 281 0.69 -11.99 -0.69
C ILE A 281 2.04 -12.45 -0.14
N ASN A 282 2.01 -13.53 0.62
CA ASN A 282 3.19 -14.09 1.27
C ASN A 282 4.09 -14.84 0.26
N PHE A 283 5.22 -15.37 0.76
CA PHE A 283 6.16 -16.13 -0.07
C PHE A 283 5.55 -17.39 -0.71
N ALA A 284 4.56 -18.01 -0.07
CA ALA A 284 3.83 -19.16 -0.61
C ALA A 284 2.85 -18.78 -1.73
N GLY A 285 2.58 -17.48 -1.94
CA GLY A 285 1.59 -16.98 -2.89
C GLY A 285 0.17 -16.92 -2.30
N GLU A 286 0.04 -17.02 -0.99
CA GLU A 286 -1.24 -16.96 -0.26
C GLU A 286 -1.52 -15.55 0.23
N VAL A 287 -2.81 -15.19 0.31
CA VAL A 287 -3.24 -13.92 0.89
C VAL A 287 -3.20 -14.02 2.41
N ALA A 288 -2.20 -13.41 3.04
CA ALA A 288 -2.02 -13.47 4.49
C ALA A 288 -2.84 -12.41 5.25
N TYR A 289 -3.06 -11.23 4.67
CA TYR A 289 -4.04 -10.26 5.21
C TYR A 289 -4.60 -9.34 4.14
N LYS A 290 -5.73 -8.70 4.48
CA LYS A 290 -6.47 -7.75 3.65
C LYS A 290 -6.75 -6.48 4.45
N THR A 291 -6.51 -5.34 3.83
CA THR A 291 -6.86 -4.01 4.35
C THR A 291 -7.83 -3.34 3.38
N VAL A 292 -8.88 -2.70 3.91
CA VAL A 292 -9.86 -1.96 3.11
C VAL A 292 -9.91 -0.52 3.62
N LEU A 293 -9.69 0.43 2.72
CA LEU A 293 -9.85 1.85 2.96
C LEU A 293 -10.98 2.38 2.08
N GLN A 294 -12.03 2.92 2.70
CA GLN A 294 -13.13 3.54 1.98
C GLN A 294 -12.91 5.05 1.84
N GLN A 295 -13.36 5.61 0.72
CA GLN A 295 -13.38 7.05 0.52
C GLN A 295 -14.42 7.64 1.46
N LYS A 296 -13.99 8.48 2.39
CA LYS A 296 -14.94 9.29 3.15
C LYS A 296 -15.59 10.27 2.16
N GLY A 297 -16.92 10.34 2.16
CA GLY A 297 -17.62 11.39 1.42
C GLY A 297 -17.01 12.75 1.83
N LYS A 298 -16.72 13.62 0.86
CA LYS A 298 -16.43 15.01 1.19
C LYS A 298 -17.69 15.53 1.89
N GLU A 299 -17.61 15.86 3.17
CA GLU A 299 -18.61 16.71 3.80
C GLU A 299 -18.61 18.00 2.99
N THR A 300 -19.60 18.17 2.13
CA THR A 300 -19.94 19.46 1.55
C THR A 300 -20.46 20.30 2.70
N MET A 301 -19.60 21.17 3.23
CA MET A 301 -20.04 22.35 3.98
C MET A 301 -20.76 23.31 3.03
#